data_AF-A0A0A6P614-F1
#
_entry.id   AF-A0A0A6P614-F1
#
_cell.length_a   1.000
_cell.length_b   1.000
_cell.length_c   1.000
_cell.angle_alpha   90.00
_cell.angle_beta   90.00
_cell.angle_gamma   90.00
#
_symmetry.space_group_name_H-M   'P 1'
#
loop_
_entity.id
_entity.type
_entity.pdbx_description
1 polymer ?
#
loop_
_entity_poly.entity_id
_entity_poly.type
_entity_poly.pdbx_seq_one_letter_code
_entity_poly.pdbx_strand_id
1 'polypeptide(L)'
;MIAIMDACSILKILQVFFDEKYIEDLKHEFKEVFLTHKVYEEIIDNKHKNFQNDPDSQNRLDNVIRDSYLETLIYYDNYEECHKILEKTIKSKHTWDKNGEYYSASLALYLSREGKEKFYENLLSIVFVTDDAPAEQDLKEFFQINQIGRIINSIDLMTIFYLKERITKNELISYCTALKDLYAKELSFIKNEVESLKKSEKNIKIQIALSQILIFLEEGKYDELKELDGKKDFKKILQSNKRLKHLINDIDTNKLRRKIRTIDERIRQIKNEYIWKV
;
A
#
# COMPACT_ATOMS: atom_id res chain seq x y z
N MET A 1 -15.23 11.06 13.40
CA MET A 1 -13.82 10.61 13.33
C MET A 1 -13.11 11.44 12.30
N ILE A 2 -11.82 11.70 12.51
CA ILE A 2 -10.95 12.40 11.57
C ILE A 2 -10.07 11.35 10.89
N ALA A 3 -10.06 11.30 9.57
CA ALA A 3 -9.17 10.42 8.82
C ALA A 3 -7.87 11.15 8.45
N ILE A 4 -6.74 10.51 8.67
CA ILE A 4 -5.44 10.95 8.16
C ILE A 4 -4.92 9.84 7.27
N MET A 5 -4.60 10.19 6.03
CA MET A 5 -4.23 9.21 5.02
C MET A 5 -2.74 9.26 4.76
N ASP A 6 -2.13 8.09 4.57
CA ASP A 6 -0.82 7.99 3.94
C ASP A 6 -0.90 7.99 2.41
N ALA A 7 0.24 8.14 1.75
CA ALA A 7 0.32 8.14 0.28
C ALA A 7 -0.03 6.76 -0.30
N CYS A 8 0.48 5.69 0.33
CA CYS A 8 0.31 4.32 -0.13
C CYS A 8 -1.16 3.89 -0.20
N SER A 9 -1.97 4.21 0.79
CA SER A 9 -3.38 3.79 0.86
C SER A 9 -4.22 4.54 -0.18
N ILE A 10 -4.02 5.85 -0.32
CA ILE A 10 -4.71 6.63 -1.36
C ILE A 10 -4.37 6.11 -2.74
N LEU A 11 -3.08 5.93 -3.02
CA LEU A 11 -2.65 5.41 -4.32
C LEU A 11 -3.28 4.06 -4.60
N LYS A 12 -3.35 3.14 -3.63
CA LYS A 12 -3.98 1.83 -3.83
C LYS A 12 -5.46 1.93 -4.17
N ILE A 13 -6.21 2.77 -3.46
CA ILE A 13 -7.64 2.99 -3.74
C ILE A 13 -7.81 3.52 -5.17
N LEU A 14 -7.07 4.56 -5.54
CA LEU A 14 -7.17 5.18 -6.87
C LEU A 14 -6.68 4.27 -7.99
N GLN A 15 -5.61 3.51 -7.77
CA GLN A 15 -5.04 2.61 -8.78
C GLN A 15 -5.85 1.32 -8.97
N VAL A 16 -6.61 0.89 -7.95
CA VAL A 16 -7.49 -0.27 -8.08
C VAL A 16 -8.76 0.10 -8.85
N PHE A 17 -9.38 1.23 -8.52
CA PHE A 17 -10.68 1.58 -9.08
C PHE A 17 -10.64 2.50 -10.28
N PHE A 18 -9.63 3.37 -10.39
CA PHE A 18 -9.60 4.47 -11.35
C PHE A 18 -10.88 5.31 -11.32
N ASP A 19 -11.33 5.64 -10.11
CA ASP A 19 -12.59 6.34 -9.87
C ASP A 19 -12.44 7.22 -8.63
N GLU A 20 -12.69 8.52 -8.78
CA GLU A 20 -12.62 9.53 -7.74
C GLU A 20 -13.72 9.39 -6.68
N LYS A 21 -14.82 8.68 -6.98
CA LYS A 21 -15.94 8.51 -6.05
C LYS A 21 -15.51 7.96 -4.69
N TYR A 22 -14.45 7.14 -4.64
CA TYR A 22 -13.95 6.56 -3.39
C TYR A 22 -13.27 7.60 -2.49
N ILE A 23 -12.78 8.70 -3.06
CA ILE A 23 -12.32 9.87 -2.29
C ILE A 23 -13.53 10.69 -1.82
N GLU A 24 -14.61 10.75 -2.59
CA GLU A 24 -15.87 11.37 -2.15
C GLU A 24 -16.51 10.59 -1.00
N ASP A 25 -16.58 9.26 -1.10
CA ASP A 25 -17.04 8.38 -0.02
C ASP A 25 -16.21 8.56 1.25
N LEU A 26 -14.88 8.72 1.11
CA LEU A 26 -14.00 9.04 2.24
C LEU A 26 -14.39 10.37 2.90
N LYS A 27 -14.64 11.42 2.11
CA LYS A 27 -15.09 12.74 2.61
C LYS A 27 -16.49 12.69 3.22
N HIS A 28 -17.33 11.76 2.81
CA HIS A 28 -18.68 11.57 3.37
C HIS A 28 -18.68 10.79 4.69
N GLU A 29 -17.84 9.77 4.82
CA GLU A 29 -17.84 8.89 5.99
C GLU A 29 -17.05 9.45 7.19
N PHE A 30 -16.12 10.37 6.92
CA PHE A 30 -15.34 11.03 7.97
C PHE A 30 -15.71 12.50 8.09
N LYS A 31 -15.67 13.01 9.31
CA LYS A 31 -16.01 14.43 9.58
C LYS A 31 -15.01 15.36 8.90
N GLU A 32 -13.74 14.98 8.97
CA GLU A 32 -12.63 15.64 8.31
C GLU A 32 -11.68 14.56 7.78
N VAL A 33 -11.06 14.84 6.65
CA VAL A 33 -10.06 13.99 5.99
C VAL A 33 -8.86 14.87 5.68
N PHE A 34 -7.68 14.43 6.10
CA PHE A 34 -6.47 15.21 5.94
C PHE A 34 -5.31 14.44 5.32
N LEU A 35 -4.52 15.18 4.55
CA LEU A 35 -3.22 14.82 4.02
C LEU A 35 -2.18 15.78 4.55
N THR A 36 -0.95 15.30 4.67
CA THR A 36 0.19 16.21 4.80
C THR A 36 0.69 16.60 3.42
N HIS A 37 1.38 17.74 3.32
CA HIS A 37 2.02 18.15 2.07
C HIS A 37 2.97 17.05 1.55
N LYS A 38 3.68 16.39 2.46
CA LYS A 38 4.61 15.31 2.10
C LYS A 38 3.89 14.10 1.50
N VAL A 39 2.73 13.73 2.05
CA VAL A 39 1.89 12.67 1.48
C VAL A 39 1.44 13.05 0.06
N TYR A 40 1.04 14.30 -0.17
CA TYR A 40 0.63 14.74 -1.51
C TYR A 40 1.80 14.67 -2.52
N GLU A 41 2.99 15.15 -2.15
CA GLU A 41 4.20 15.00 -2.98
C GLU A 41 4.45 13.53 -3.35
N GLU A 42 4.41 12.64 -2.36
CA GLU A 42 4.64 11.20 -2.58
C GLU A 42 3.59 10.56 -3.48
N ILE A 43 2.33 11.01 -3.42
CA ILE A 43 1.28 10.59 -4.35
C ILE A 43 1.66 10.97 -5.77
N ILE A 44 2.07 12.23 -6.00
CA ILE A 44 2.44 12.73 -7.32
C ILE A 44 3.69 12.05 -7.87
N ASP A 45 4.68 11.79 -7.02
CA ASP A 45 5.93 11.15 -7.42
C ASP A 45 5.75 9.66 -7.73
N ASN A 46 4.85 8.98 -7.02
CA ASN A 46 4.72 7.51 -7.10
C ASN A 46 3.48 7.02 -7.87
N LYS A 47 2.58 7.90 -8.32
CA LYS A 47 1.32 7.52 -9.00
C LYS A 47 1.51 6.54 -10.16
N HIS A 48 2.59 6.64 -10.92
CA HIS A 48 2.83 5.78 -12.10
C HIS A 48 3.71 4.55 -11.82
N LYS A 49 4.15 4.33 -10.57
CA LYS A 49 5.08 3.23 -10.22
C LYS A 49 4.57 1.87 -10.71
N ASN A 50 3.27 1.62 -10.61
CA ASN A 50 2.63 0.37 -11.00
C ASN A 50 2.20 0.32 -12.48
N PHE A 51 2.40 1.40 -13.25
CA PHE A 51 1.88 1.54 -14.62
C PHE A 51 2.95 2.07 -15.59
N GLN A 52 4.24 1.94 -15.29
CA GLN A 52 5.34 2.53 -16.08
C GLN A 52 5.28 2.21 -17.58
N ASN A 53 4.73 1.06 -17.98
CA ASN A 53 4.60 0.63 -19.37
C ASN A 53 3.15 0.61 -19.88
N ASP A 54 2.25 1.34 -19.24
CA ASP A 54 0.81 1.39 -19.55
C ASP A 54 0.33 2.85 -19.59
N PRO A 55 0.53 3.54 -20.73
CA PRO A 55 0.18 4.96 -20.87
C PRO A 55 -1.31 5.25 -20.69
N ASP A 56 -2.18 4.32 -21.08
CA ASP A 56 -3.62 4.49 -20.94
C ASP A 56 -4.02 4.49 -19.47
N SER A 57 -3.49 3.56 -18.67
CA SER A 57 -3.70 3.58 -17.21
C SER A 57 -3.07 4.80 -16.54
N GLN A 58 -1.90 5.26 -16.99
CA GLN A 58 -1.28 6.50 -16.48
C GLN A 58 -2.20 7.71 -16.70
N ASN A 59 -2.71 7.89 -17.92
CA ASN A 59 -3.60 8.99 -18.27
C ASN A 59 -4.91 8.94 -17.47
N ARG A 60 -5.49 7.75 -17.31
CA ARG A 60 -6.69 7.55 -16.48
C ARG A 60 -6.44 7.95 -15.04
N LEU A 61 -5.32 7.51 -14.46
CA LEU A 61 -4.96 7.84 -13.08
C LEU A 61 -4.70 9.35 -12.90
N ASP A 62 -4.06 10.00 -13.87
CA ASP A 62 -3.83 11.44 -13.83
C ASP A 62 -5.13 12.23 -13.82
N ASN A 63 -6.14 11.81 -14.61
CA ASN A 63 -7.47 12.41 -14.58
C ASN A 63 -8.14 12.21 -13.22
N VAL A 64 -8.15 10.98 -12.69
CA VAL A 64 -8.78 10.68 -11.40
C VAL A 64 -8.12 11.45 -10.24
N ILE A 65 -6.79 11.56 -10.23
CA ILE A 65 -6.07 12.35 -9.21
C ILE A 65 -6.44 13.83 -9.30
N ARG A 66 -6.50 14.39 -10.52
CA ARG A 66 -6.93 15.78 -10.72
C ARG A 66 -8.38 15.99 -10.25
N ASP A 67 -9.27 15.07 -10.64
CA ASP A 67 -10.72 15.23 -10.45
C ASP A 67 -11.16 14.87 -9.02
N SER A 68 -10.33 14.16 -8.24
CA SER A 68 -10.56 13.90 -6.81
C SER A 68 -10.25 15.08 -5.86
N TYR A 69 -9.61 16.14 -6.39
CA TYR A 69 -9.27 17.35 -5.64
C TYR A 69 -8.48 17.08 -4.34
N LEU A 70 -7.50 16.17 -4.37
CA LEU A 70 -6.71 15.79 -3.19
C LEU A 70 -6.00 16.98 -2.52
N GLU A 71 -5.62 18.00 -3.28
CA GLU A 71 -4.99 19.22 -2.76
C GLU A 71 -5.85 19.92 -1.70
N THR A 72 -7.17 19.83 -1.81
CA THR A 72 -8.10 20.41 -0.83
C THR A 72 -8.10 19.70 0.52
N LEU A 73 -7.51 18.51 0.59
CA LEU A 73 -7.37 17.73 1.83
C LEU A 73 -6.06 18.04 2.56
N ILE A 74 -5.17 18.85 1.98
CA ILE A 74 -3.88 19.16 2.60
C ILE A 74 -4.09 20.01 3.85
N TYR A 75 -3.51 19.55 4.97
CA TYR A 75 -3.48 20.29 6.22
C TYR A 75 -2.27 21.22 6.27
N TYR A 76 -2.50 22.51 6.51
CA TYR A 76 -1.49 23.56 6.39
C TYR A 76 -0.97 24.10 7.73
N ASP A 77 -1.62 23.84 8.87
CA ASP A 77 -1.14 24.40 10.12
C ASP A 77 0.19 23.75 10.56
N ASN A 78 0.93 24.47 11.38
CA ASN A 78 2.24 24.02 11.87
C ASN A 78 2.07 23.05 13.06
N TYR A 79 2.58 21.83 12.91
CA TYR A 79 2.63 20.79 13.94
C TYR A 79 4.07 20.33 14.25
N GLU A 80 5.06 21.20 14.08
CA GLU A 80 6.48 20.87 14.28
C GLU A 80 6.83 20.43 15.71
N GLU A 81 6.06 20.86 16.72
CA GLU A 81 6.25 20.34 18.07
C GLU A 81 5.94 18.83 18.16
N CYS A 82 4.94 18.35 17.42
CA CYS A 82 4.58 16.94 17.37
C CYS A 82 5.65 16.10 16.69
N HIS A 83 6.39 16.65 15.71
CA HIS A 83 7.60 16.01 15.14
C HIS A 83 8.60 15.66 16.26
N LYS A 84 8.89 16.61 17.15
CA LYS A 84 9.88 16.41 18.22
C LYS A 84 9.42 15.35 19.23
N ILE A 85 8.12 15.25 19.47
CA ILE A 85 7.55 14.23 20.36
C ILE A 85 7.64 12.86 19.71
N LEU A 86 7.21 12.73 18.46
CA LEU A 86 7.30 11.50 17.68
C LEU A 86 8.76 10.99 17.62
N GLU A 87 9.70 11.88 17.26
CA GLU A 87 11.13 11.57 17.24
C GLU A 87 11.61 11.07 18.60
N LYS A 88 11.26 11.71 19.72
CA LYS A 88 11.69 11.27 21.06
C LYS A 88 11.16 9.90 21.44
N THR A 89 9.93 9.56 21.05
CA THR A 89 9.30 8.30 21.42
C THR A 89 9.73 7.13 20.52
N ILE A 90 10.01 7.39 19.24
CA ILE A 90 10.31 6.35 18.23
C ILE A 90 11.82 6.18 17.98
N LYS A 91 12.67 7.11 18.46
CA LYS A 91 14.16 7.13 18.31
C LYS A 91 14.90 5.84 18.63
N SER A 92 14.28 4.88 19.33
CA SER A 92 14.92 3.62 19.71
C SER A 92 14.83 2.50 18.68
N LYS A 93 14.01 2.61 17.62
CA LYS A 93 13.71 1.44 16.76
C LYS A 93 14.31 1.46 15.36
N HIS A 94 14.35 2.57 14.62
CA HIS A 94 15.12 2.72 13.37
C HIS A 94 15.22 4.21 13.02
N THR A 95 16.23 4.63 12.25
CA THR A 95 16.27 5.97 11.64
C THR A 95 15.11 6.08 10.65
N TRP A 96 13.98 6.56 11.13
CA TRP A 96 12.79 6.79 10.32
C TRP A 96 13.07 7.94 9.34
N ASP A 97 12.96 7.66 8.05
CA ASP A 97 12.98 8.68 7.02
C ASP A 97 11.79 9.63 7.23
N LYS A 98 11.98 10.92 6.98
CA LYS A 98 10.91 11.93 7.03
C LYS A 98 10.01 11.81 5.79
N ASN A 99 9.30 10.69 5.70
CA ASN A 99 8.36 10.32 4.65
C ASN A 99 6.91 10.64 5.05
N GLY A 100 5.96 10.37 4.16
CA GLY A 100 4.54 10.63 4.37
C GLY A 100 3.98 10.01 5.65
N GLU A 101 4.42 8.81 6.04
CA GLU A 101 3.99 8.15 7.28
C GLU A 101 4.43 8.93 8.52
N TYR A 102 5.68 9.39 8.55
CA TYR A 102 6.21 10.22 9.63
C TYR A 102 5.39 11.50 9.84
N TYR A 103 5.13 12.24 8.75
CA TYR A 103 4.35 13.47 8.83
C TYR A 103 2.89 13.19 9.19
N SER A 104 2.30 12.11 8.67
CA SER A 104 0.93 11.73 8.98
C SER A 104 0.73 11.34 10.44
N ALA A 105 1.66 10.58 11.01
CA ALA A 105 1.64 10.24 12.44
C ALA A 105 1.79 11.49 13.33
N SER A 106 2.58 12.46 12.90
CA SER A 106 2.77 13.72 13.61
C SER A 106 1.53 14.61 13.55
N LEU A 107 0.89 14.68 12.39
CA LEU A 107 -0.41 15.35 12.24
C LEU A 107 -1.49 14.67 13.07
N ALA A 108 -1.49 13.33 13.14
CA ALA A 108 -2.41 12.56 13.98
C ALA A 108 -2.28 12.93 15.45
N LEU A 109 -1.04 13.00 15.95
CA LEU A 109 -0.78 13.44 17.30
C LEU A 109 -1.28 14.87 17.53
N TYR A 110 -0.98 15.78 16.61
CA TYR A 110 -1.39 17.18 16.69
C TYR A 110 -2.91 17.31 16.76
N LEU A 111 -3.65 16.75 15.81
CA LEU A 111 -5.11 16.86 15.76
C LEU A 111 -5.79 16.17 16.95
N SER A 112 -5.20 15.10 17.48
CA SER A 112 -5.73 14.45 18.69
C SER A 112 -5.67 15.33 19.94
N ARG A 113 -4.76 16.33 19.97
CA ARG A 113 -4.53 17.21 21.13
C ARG A 113 -5.08 18.61 20.92
N GLU A 114 -4.75 19.20 19.78
CA GLU A 114 -4.94 20.63 19.49
C GLU A 114 -5.95 20.86 18.34
N GLY A 115 -6.68 19.82 17.92
CA GLY A 115 -7.72 19.95 16.90
C GLY A 115 -8.80 20.98 17.28
N LYS A 116 -9.64 21.37 16.32
CA LYS A 116 -10.66 22.44 16.46
C LYS A 116 -11.70 22.21 17.56
N GLU A 117 -11.81 20.98 18.06
CA GLU A 117 -12.72 20.59 19.14
C GLU A 117 -11.94 20.43 20.45
N LYS A 118 -12.62 20.52 21.60
CA LYS A 118 -11.93 20.50 22.90
C LYS A 118 -11.05 19.24 22.98
N PHE A 119 -9.89 19.32 23.63
CA PHE A 119 -8.91 18.23 23.78
C PHE A 119 -9.53 16.82 23.98
N TYR A 120 -10.58 16.71 24.79
CA TYR A 120 -11.28 15.44 25.07
C TYR A 120 -12.18 14.91 23.95
N GLU A 121 -12.65 15.76 23.04
CA GLU A 121 -13.56 15.41 21.94
C GLU A 121 -12.80 14.75 20.79
N ASN A 122 -11.51 15.09 20.60
CA ASN A 122 -10.67 14.54 19.53
C ASN A 122 -9.83 13.32 19.94
N LEU A 123 -9.64 13.09 21.25
CA LEU A 123 -8.99 11.90 21.79
C LEU A 123 -9.66 10.62 21.25
N LEU A 124 -8.84 9.68 20.77
CA LEU A 124 -9.28 8.42 20.16
C LEU A 124 -10.16 8.55 18.89
N SER A 125 -10.37 9.76 18.38
CA SER A 125 -11.22 10.02 17.21
C SER A 125 -10.45 9.95 15.89
N ILE A 126 -9.12 9.89 15.95
CA ILE A 126 -8.24 9.84 14.78
C ILE A 126 -8.17 8.42 14.22
N VAL A 127 -8.34 8.33 12.91
CA VAL A 127 -8.09 7.11 12.12
C VAL A 127 -6.93 7.39 11.21
N PHE A 128 -5.79 6.77 11.48
CA PHE A 128 -4.66 6.80 10.55
C PHE A 128 -4.78 5.61 9.59
N VAL A 129 -4.93 5.89 8.30
CA VAL A 129 -5.08 4.88 7.26
C VAL A 129 -3.73 4.64 6.61
N THR A 130 -3.19 3.44 6.80
CA THR A 130 -1.94 3.00 6.16
C THR A 130 -1.96 1.54 5.74
N ASP A 131 -1.47 1.28 4.53
CA ASP A 131 -1.25 -0.07 4.00
C ASP A 131 0.23 -0.51 4.14
N ASP A 132 1.05 0.25 4.85
CA ASP A 132 2.43 -0.12 5.14
C ASP A 132 2.55 -0.81 6.51
N ALA A 133 2.77 -2.12 6.45
CA ALA A 133 2.84 -2.98 7.64
C ALA A 133 3.98 -2.60 8.63
N PRO A 134 5.19 -2.18 8.18
CA PRO A 134 6.20 -1.63 9.08
C PRO A 134 5.69 -0.39 9.84
N ALA A 135 5.00 0.52 9.15
CA ALA A 135 4.47 1.72 9.79
C ALA A 135 3.41 1.39 10.85
N GLU A 136 2.52 0.45 10.57
CA GLU A 136 1.56 -0.04 11.57
C GLU A 136 2.31 -0.60 12.81
N GLN A 137 3.32 -1.44 12.62
CA GLN A 137 4.05 -2.08 13.73
C GLN A 137 4.77 -1.07 14.63
N ASP A 138 5.43 -0.09 14.03
CA ASP A 138 6.23 0.89 14.75
C ASP A 138 5.35 1.97 15.42
N LEU A 139 4.26 2.38 14.77
CA LEU A 139 3.39 3.46 15.26
C LEU A 139 2.31 2.98 16.21
N LYS A 140 1.95 1.69 16.22
CA LYS A 140 0.86 1.17 17.05
C LYS A 140 1.07 1.45 18.54
N GLU A 141 2.28 1.20 19.04
CA GLU A 141 2.62 1.48 20.45
C GLU A 141 2.56 2.99 20.74
N PHE A 142 3.09 3.81 19.82
CA PHE A 142 3.03 5.27 19.93
C PHE A 142 1.58 5.79 19.98
N PHE A 143 0.71 5.31 19.09
CA PHE A 143 -0.72 5.67 19.05
C PHE A 143 -1.44 5.27 20.32
N GLN A 144 -1.13 4.10 20.88
CA GLN A 144 -1.73 3.62 22.13
C GLN A 144 -1.29 4.45 23.33
N ILE A 145 0.01 4.70 23.50
CA ILE A 145 0.56 5.49 24.61
C ILE A 145 0.01 6.92 24.59
N ASN A 146 -0.10 7.52 23.41
CA ASN A 146 -0.57 8.89 23.25
C ASN A 146 -2.09 9.01 23.08
N GLN A 147 -2.84 7.91 23.15
CA GLN A 147 -4.30 7.86 23.03
C GLN A 147 -4.83 8.55 21.76
N ILE A 148 -4.07 8.49 20.66
CA ILE A 148 -4.38 9.22 19.42
C ILE A 148 -5.67 8.66 18.79
N GLY A 149 -5.74 7.34 18.67
CA GLY A 149 -6.82 6.65 17.99
C GLY A 149 -6.37 5.31 17.42
N ARG A 150 -6.83 5.00 16.21
CA ARG A 150 -6.62 3.68 15.59
C ARG A 150 -5.87 3.81 14.29
N ILE A 151 -5.05 2.80 14.02
CA ILE A 151 -4.44 2.59 12.72
C ILE A 151 -5.27 1.53 12.00
N ILE A 152 -5.68 1.80 10.76
CA ILE A 152 -6.40 0.86 9.90
C ILE A 152 -5.74 0.82 8.53
N ASN A 153 -6.03 -0.21 7.74
CA ASN A 153 -5.55 -0.30 6.35
C ASN A 153 -6.66 0.02 5.34
N SER A 154 -6.35 0.00 4.05
CA SER A 154 -7.35 0.31 3.02
C SER A 154 -8.45 -0.74 2.91
N ILE A 155 -8.20 -2.01 3.25
CA ILE A 155 -9.25 -3.04 3.29
C ILE A 155 -10.23 -2.75 4.42
N ASP A 156 -9.74 -2.29 5.57
CA ASP A 156 -10.58 -1.86 6.69
C ASP A 156 -11.42 -0.64 6.30
N LEU A 157 -10.84 0.33 5.60
CA LEU A 157 -11.56 1.49 5.07
C LEU A 157 -12.67 1.07 4.10
N MET A 158 -12.36 0.18 3.14
CA MET A 158 -13.34 -0.33 2.20
C MET A 158 -14.43 -1.17 2.91
N THR A 159 -14.07 -1.85 4.01
CA THR A 159 -15.04 -2.53 4.87
C THR A 159 -15.98 -1.52 5.54
N ILE A 160 -15.48 -0.37 5.98
CA ILE A 160 -16.33 0.72 6.51
C ILE A 160 -17.30 1.18 5.44
N PHE A 161 -16.84 1.43 4.20
CA PHE A 161 -17.72 1.82 3.09
C PHE A 161 -18.81 0.78 2.82
N TYR A 162 -18.49 -0.51 2.91
CA TYR A 162 -19.48 -1.59 2.77
C TYR A 162 -20.51 -1.56 3.91
N LEU A 163 -20.06 -1.46 5.16
CA LEU A 163 -20.93 -1.38 6.34
C LEU A 163 -21.83 -0.13 6.34
N LYS A 164 -21.42 0.89 5.57
CA LYS A 164 -22.15 2.15 5.37
C LYS A 164 -22.96 2.18 4.09
N GLU A 165 -23.06 1.04 3.41
CA GLU A 165 -23.84 0.86 2.17
C GLU A 165 -23.39 1.76 1.01
N ARG A 166 -22.14 2.24 1.04
CA ARG A 166 -21.53 3.01 -0.07
C ARG A 166 -21.08 2.14 -1.21
N ILE A 167 -20.65 0.92 -0.88
CA ILE A 167 -20.21 -0.09 -1.84
C ILE A 167 -20.91 -1.41 -1.54
N THR A 168 -21.01 -2.24 -2.57
CA THR A 168 -21.49 -3.61 -2.45
C THR A 168 -20.42 -4.55 -1.90
N LYS A 169 -20.85 -5.70 -1.36
CA LYS A 169 -19.95 -6.80 -0.99
C LYS A 169 -19.07 -7.25 -2.17
N ASN A 170 -19.61 -7.23 -3.38
CA ASN A 170 -18.88 -7.61 -4.59
C ASN A 170 -17.79 -6.60 -4.94
N GLU A 171 -18.04 -5.30 -4.77
CA GLU A 171 -17.01 -4.26 -4.92
C GLU A 171 -15.91 -4.41 -3.88
N LEU A 172 -16.24 -4.73 -2.63
CA LEU A 172 -15.24 -5.01 -1.58
C LEU A 172 -14.36 -6.24 -1.93
N ILE A 173 -14.97 -7.34 -2.39
CA ILE A 173 -14.21 -8.52 -2.82
C ILE A 173 -13.35 -8.20 -4.05
N SER A 174 -13.89 -7.42 -4.99
CA SER A 174 -13.18 -6.99 -6.20
C SER A 174 -11.99 -6.11 -5.85
N TYR A 175 -12.15 -5.21 -4.88
CA TYR A 175 -11.06 -4.40 -4.32
C TYR A 175 -9.94 -5.27 -3.77
N CYS A 176 -10.26 -6.20 -2.86
CA CYS A 176 -9.25 -7.08 -2.30
C CYS A 176 -8.54 -7.90 -3.37
N THR A 177 -9.25 -8.38 -4.39
CA THR A 177 -8.67 -9.14 -5.50
C THR A 177 -7.72 -8.28 -6.32
N ALA A 178 -8.15 -7.10 -6.74
CA ALA A 178 -7.33 -6.17 -7.50
C ALA A 178 -6.13 -5.64 -6.70
N LEU A 179 -6.29 -5.42 -5.40
CA LEU A 179 -5.19 -5.04 -4.50
C LEU A 179 -4.13 -6.15 -4.43
N LYS A 180 -4.55 -7.42 -4.40
CA LYS A 180 -3.63 -8.57 -4.48
C LYS A 180 -2.84 -8.53 -5.79
N ASP A 181 -3.51 -8.29 -6.91
CA ASP A 181 -2.88 -8.20 -8.22
C ASP A 181 -1.92 -7.02 -8.32
N LEU A 182 -2.26 -5.88 -7.69
CA LEU A 182 -1.40 -4.70 -7.60
C LEU A 182 -0.11 -5.01 -6.82
N TYR A 183 -0.20 -5.72 -5.69
CA TYR A 183 0.98 -6.19 -4.96
C TYR A 183 1.79 -7.21 -5.76
N ALA A 184 1.13 -8.06 -6.54
CA ALA A 184 1.78 -9.00 -7.44
C ALA A 184 2.33 -8.34 -8.72
N LYS A 185 2.09 -7.05 -8.96
CA LYS A 185 2.48 -6.39 -10.22
C LYS A 185 3.99 -6.30 -10.39
N GLU A 186 4.76 -6.20 -9.30
CA GLU A 186 6.22 -6.32 -9.35
C GLU A 186 6.66 -7.68 -9.93
N LEU A 187 5.90 -8.74 -9.66
CA LEU A 187 6.12 -10.08 -10.23
C LEU A 187 5.80 -10.12 -11.74
N SER A 188 4.87 -9.28 -12.20
CA SER A 188 4.55 -9.20 -13.64
C SER A 188 5.73 -8.66 -14.46
N PHE A 189 6.57 -7.77 -13.89
CA PHE A 189 7.79 -7.33 -14.57
C PHE A 189 8.79 -8.47 -14.74
N ILE A 190 8.94 -9.30 -13.70
CA ILE A 190 9.79 -10.50 -13.77
C ILE A 190 9.22 -11.48 -14.80
N LYS A 191 7.91 -11.73 -14.75
CA LYS A 191 7.24 -12.61 -15.71
C LYS A 191 7.50 -12.16 -17.16
N ASN A 192 7.27 -10.88 -17.44
CA ASN A 192 7.47 -10.31 -18.78
C ASN A 192 8.93 -10.40 -19.24
N GLU A 193 9.89 -10.11 -18.35
CA GLU A 193 11.32 -10.22 -18.65
C GLU A 193 11.71 -11.69 -18.95
N VAL A 194 11.23 -12.63 -18.14
CA VAL A 194 11.49 -14.07 -18.33
C VAL A 194 10.86 -14.59 -19.63
N GLU A 195 9.64 -14.17 -19.96
CA GLU A 195 8.99 -14.52 -21.23
C GLU A 195 9.74 -13.96 -22.45
N SER A 196 10.22 -12.72 -22.36
CA SER A 196 11.04 -12.08 -23.39
C SER A 196 12.37 -12.84 -23.61
N LEU A 197 13.06 -13.18 -22.52
CA LEU A 197 14.28 -13.98 -22.57
C LEU A 197 14.01 -15.38 -23.15
N LYS A 198 12.91 -16.02 -22.77
CA LYS A 198 12.55 -17.35 -23.27
C LYS A 198 12.28 -17.35 -24.77
N LYS A 199 11.69 -16.27 -25.33
CA LYS A 199 11.45 -16.12 -26.78
C LYS A 199 12.75 -15.95 -27.58
N SER A 200 13.76 -15.29 -27.01
CA SER A 200 15.03 -14.99 -27.70
C SER A 200 16.10 -16.07 -27.51
N GLU A 201 16.01 -16.86 -26.43
CA GLU A 201 16.98 -17.89 -26.10
C GLU A 201 16.79 -19.16 -26.94
N LYS A 202 17.89 -19.70 -27.49
CA LYS A 202 17.90 -20.94 -28.29
C LYS A 202 18.39 -22.15 -27.50
N ASN A 203 19.07 -21.93 -26.38
CA ASN A 203 19.59 -23.00 -25.55
C ASN A 203 18.47 -23.64 -24.71
N ILE A 204 18.20 -24.92 -24.97
CA ILE A 204 17.15 -25.71 -24.30
C ILE A 204 17.32 -25.71 -22.78
N LYS A 205 18.55 -25.80 -22.26
CA LYS A 205 18.79 -25.81 -20.80
C LYS A 205 18.39 -24.48 -20.16
N ILE A 206 18.66 -23.38 -20.84
CA ILE A 206 18.28 -22.04 -20.37
C ILE A 206 16.76 -21.85 -20.48
N GLN A 207 16.12 -22.33 -21.56
CA GLN A 207 14.66 -22.29 -21.67
C GLN A 207 13.95 -23.09 -20.57
N ILE A 208 14.48 -24.25 -20.18
CA ILE A 208 13.96 -25.06 -19.06
C ILE A 208 14.08 -24.26 -17.76
N ALA A 209 15.26 -23.68 -17.49
CA ALA A 209 15.49 -22.87 -16.30
C ALA A 209 14.53 -21.65 -16.25
N LEU A 210 14.38 -20.92 -17.36
CA LEU A 210 13.42 -19.80 -17.46
C LEU A 210 11.97 -20.26 -17.24
N SER A 211 11.59 -21.44 -17.74
CA SER A 211 10.26 -22.01 -17.49
C SER A 211 10.04 -22.35 -16.02
N GLN A 212 11.08 -22.78 -15.32
CA GLN A 212 11.01 -23.04 -13.88
C GLN A 212 10.82 -21.74 -13.07
N ILE A 213 11.40 -20.62 -13.52
CA ILE A 213 11.12 -19.30 -12.92
C ILE A 213 9.63 -18.94 -13.06
N LEU A 214 9.04 -19.18 -14.24
CA LEU A 214 7.61 -18.93 -14.47
C LEU A 214 6.72 -19.78 -13.56
N ILE A 215 7.05 -21.06 -13.40
CA ILE A 215 6.33 -21.96 -12.47
C ILE A 215 6.44 -21.44 -11.04
N PHE A 216 7.62 -21.01 -10.59
CA PHE A 216 7.77 -20.47 -9.24
C PHE A 216 6.94 -19.19 -9.02
N LEU A 217 6.84 -18.33 -10.03
CA LEU A 217 5.97 -17.14 -9.97
C LEU A 217 4.49 -17.52 -9.87
N GLU A 218 4.03 -18.50 -10.65
CA GLU A 218 2.63 -18.95 -10.68
C GLU A 218 2.23 -19.71 -9.41
N GLU A 219 3.13 -20.51 -8.84
CA GLU A 219 2.88 -21.28 -7.62
C GLU A 219 3.10 -20.46 -6.32
N GLY A 220 3.47 -19.18 -6.43
CA GLY A 220 3.76 -18.33 -5.26
C GLY A 220 5.01 -18.76 -4.48
N LYS A 221 5.93 -19.45 -5.15
CA LYS A 221 7.20 -19.99 -4.62
C LYS A 221 8.32 -18.95 -4.71
N TYR A 222 8.12 -17.85 -3.99
CA TYR A 222 9.00 -16.67 -4.10
C TYR A 222 10.35 -16.86 -3.39
N ASP A 223 10.41 -17.71 -2.35
CA ASP A 223 11.67 -18.00 -1.66
C ASP A 223 12.63 -18.75 -2.60
N GLU A 224 12.08 -19.65 -3.43
CA GLU A 224 12.82 -20.36 -4.47
C GLU A 224 13.37 -19.43 -5.56
N LEU A 225 12.75 -18.26 -5.79
CA LEU A 225 13.26 -17.22 -6.69
C LEU A 225 14.52 -16.53 -6.14
N LYS A 226 14.57 -16.26 -4.84
CA LYS A 226 15.75 -15.64 -4.21
C LYS A 226 16.96 -16.57 -4.16
N GLU A 227 16.71 -17.86 -4.04
CA GLU A 227 17.78 -18.88 -4.01
C GLU A 227 18.36 -19.19 -5.40
N LEU A 228 17.84 -18.59 -6.47
CA LEU A 228 18.30 -18.88 -7.84
C LEU A 228 19.78 -18.55 -8.07
N ASP A 229 20.33 -17.51 -7.45
CA ASP A 229 21.76 -17.14 -7.62
C ASP A 229 22.72 -18.22 -7.06
N GLY A 230 22.22 -19.07 -6.15
CA GLY A 230 22.92 -20.24 -5.62
C GLY A 230 22.87 -21.48 -6.52
N LYS A 231 21.97 -21.53 -7.51
CA LYS A 231 21.77 -22.68 -8.40
C LYS A 231 22.59 -22.53 -9.68
N LYS A 232 23.42 -23.53 -9.98
CA LYS A 232 24.42 -23.49 -11.07
C LYS A 232 23.83 -23.13 -12.45
N ASP A 233 22.62 -23.61 -12.74
CA ASP A 233 21.94 -23.38 -14.02
C ASP A 233 21.36 -21.97 -14.15
N PHE A 234 21.02 -21.34 -13.03
CA PHE A 234 20.42 -20.00 -12.99
C PHE A 234 21.48 -18.91 -12.82
N LYS A 235 22.60 -19.21 -12.16
CA LYS A 235 23.70 -18.27 -11.94
C LYS A 235 24.21 -17.66 -13.25
N LYS A 236 24.36 -18.46 -14.30
CA LYS A 236 24.77 -17.96 -15.62
C LYS A 236 23.73 -17.02 -16.23
N ILE A 237 22.44 -17.35 -16.11
CA ILE A 237 21.32 -16.55 -16.62
C ILE A 237 21.29 -15.19 -15.93
N LEU A 238 21.41 -15.18 -14.60
CA LEU A 238 21.38 -13.96 -13.79
C LEU A 238 22.65 -13.10 -13.97
N GLN A 239 23.80 -13.71 -14.23
CA GLN A 239 25.02 -12.99 -14.59
C GLN A 239 24.92 -12.32 -15.97
N SER A 240 24.32 -13.01 -16.95
CA SER A 240 24.12 -12.49 -18.29
C SER A 240 22.98 -11.46 -18.37
N ASN A 241 22.00 -11.54 -17.48
CA ASN A 241 20.83 -10.66 -17.45
C ASN A 241 20.75 -9.88 -16.14
N LYS A 242 21.54 -8.79 -16.07
CA LYS A 242 21.61 -7.91 -14.89
C LYS A 242 20.23 -7.36 -14.49
N ARG A 243 19.37 -7.08 -15.46
CA ARG A 243 18.00 -6.59 -15.23
C ARG A 243 17.16 -7.62 -14.48
N LEU A 244 17.12 -8.86 -14.97
CA LEU A 244 16.40 -9.95 -14.30
C LEU A 244 16.94 -10.19 -12.89
N LYS A 245 18.26 -10.16 -12.71
CA LYS A 245 18.89 -10.28 -11.39
C LYS A 245 18.46 -9.16 -10.43
N HIS A 246 18.42 -7.92 -10.90
CA HIS A 246 17.96 -6.78 -10.11
C HIS A 246 16.49 -6.95 -9.71
N LEU A 247 15.61 -7.27 -10.68
CA LEU A 247 14.19 -7.47 -10.41
C LEU A 247 13.93 -8.58 -9.38
N ILE A 248 14.67 -9.69 -9.43
CA ILE A 248 14.54 -10.80 -8.47
C ILE A 248 15.05 -10.40 -7.08
N ASN A 249 16.16 -9.67 -7.01
CA ASN A 249 16.75 -9.24 -5.74
C ASN A 249 15.89 -8.20 -5.02
N ASP A 250 15.21 -7.33 -5.78
CA ASP A 250 14.34 -6.30 -5.25
C ASP A 250 13.04 -6.84 -4.64
N ILE A 251 12.63 -8.07 -4.96
CA ILE A 251 11.42 -8.65 -4.37
C ILE A 251 11.63 -8.80 -2.87
N ASP A 252 10.80 -8.14 -2.07
CA ASP A 252 10.66 -8.52 -0.67
C ASP A 252 9.65 -9.67 -0.54
N THR A 253 10.15 -10.91 -0.71
CA THR A 253 9.34 -12.14 -0.72
C THR A 253 8.56 -12.32 0.58
N ASN A 254 9.14 -11.92 1.71
CA ASN A 254 8.50 -11.99 3.02
C ASN A 254 7.35 -10.97 3.13
N LYS A 255 7.58 -9.72 2.71
CA LYS A 255 6.53 -8.68 2.71
C LYS A 255 5.39 -9.05 1.76
N LEU A 256 5.71 -9.52 0.55
CA LEU A 256 4.71 -9.88 -0.46
C LEU A 256 3.89 -11.10 -0.06
N ARG A 257 4.53 -12.18 0.43
CA ARG A 257 3.84 -13.37 0.94
C ARG A 257 2.91 -13.06 2.11
N ARG A 258 3.36 -12.25 3.07
CA ARG A 258 2.53 -11.82 4.20
C ARG A 258 1.31 -11.03 3.72
N LYS A 259 1.51 -10.02 2.87
CA LYS A 259 0.42 -9.18 2.35
C LYS A 259 -0.61 -9.99 1.55
N ILE A 260 -0.17 -10.82 0.62
CA ILE A 260 -1.07 -11.68 -0.18
C ILE A 260 -1.87 -12.62 0.72
N ARG A 261 -1.22 -13.28 1.68
CA ARG A 261 -1.89 -14.17 2.62
C ARG A 261 -2.95 -13.44 3.45
N THR A 262 -2.62 -12.26 3.99
CA THR A 262 -3.56 -11.44 4.76
C THR A 262 -4.76 -11.04 3.90
N ILE A 263 -4.56 -10.68 2.63
CA ILE A 263 -5.65 -10.35 1.71
C ILE A 263 -6.54 -11.58 1.45
N ASP A 264 -5.96 -12.75 1.19
CA ASP A 264 -6.74 -13.98 0.96
C ASP A 264 -7.54 -14.37 2.22
N GLU A 265 -6.98 -14.20 3.42
CA GLU A 265 -7.68 -14.41 4.68
C GLU A 265 -8.85 -13.42 4.84
N ARG A 266 -8.65 -12.13 4.53
CA ARG A 266 -9.72 -11.11 4.51
C ARG A 266 -10.82 -11.45 3.52
N ILE A 267 -10.50 -11.86 2.29
CA ILE A 267 -11.48 -12.27 1.28
C ILE A 267 -12.33 -13.44 1.81
N ARG A 268 -11.72 -14.45 2.46
CA ARG A 268 -12.47 -15.57 3.06
C ARG A 268 -13.41 -15.08 4.17
N GLN A 269 -12.95 -14.18 5.03
CA GLN A 269 -13.78 -13.58 6.07
C GLN A 269 -14.96 -12.77 5.49
N ILE A 270 -14.72 -11.97 4.46
CA ILE A 270 -15.77 -11.19 3.79
C ILE A 270 -16.80 -12.11 3.13
N LYS A 271 -16.34 -13.17 2.45
CA LYS A 271 -17.23 -14.15 1.82
C LYS A 271 -18.09 -14.90 2.85
N ASN A 272 -17.53 -15.18 4.03
CA ASN A 272 -18.23 -15.87 5.11
C ASN A 272 -19.41 -15.02 5.65
N GLU A 273 -20.63 -15.35 5.22
CA GLU A 273 -21.85 -14.62 5.56
C GLU A 273 -22.15 -14.57 7.07
N TYR A 274 -21.61 -15.51 7.86
CA TYR A 274 -21.83 -15.56 9.30
C TYR A 274 -21.14 -14.44 10.07
N ILE A 275 -20.16 -13.76 9.46
CA ILE A 275 -19.44 -12.64 10.10
C ILE A 275 -20.23 -11.33 9.99
N TRP A 276 -21.16 -11.22 9.04
CA TRP A 276 -21.79 -9.95 8.65
C TRP A 276 -23.30 -9.90 8.88
N LYS A 277 -23.90 -10.98 9.39
CA LYS A 277 -25.26 -10.94 9.96
C LYS A 277 -25.17 -10.39 11.38
N VAL A 278 -25.19 -9.06 11.50
CA VAL A 278 -25.36 -8.34 12.77
C VAL A 278 -26.72 -7.66 12.74
#